data_AF-A0A535Y5Z9-F1
#
_entry.id   AF-A0A535Y5Z9-F1
#
_cell.length_a   1.000
_cell.length_b   1.000
_cell.length_c   1.000
_cell.angle_alpha   90.00
_cell.angle_beta   90.00
_cell.angle_gamma   90.00
#
_symmetry.space_group_name_H-M   'P 1'
#
loop_
_entity.id
_entity.type
_entity.pdbx_description
1 polymer ?
#
loop_
_entity_poly.entity_id
_entity_poly.type
_entity_poly.pdbx_seq_one_letter_code
_entity_poly.pdbx_strand_id
1 'polypeptide(L)'
;MPGQMYDPAIQRAVLEKLARWRQLPEGDLIGMLSPVERLRYRPEALDDLEWDGLIVARDAGDERVVSITEAGEAWLRQRGGIQSEGGGAA
;
A
#
# COMPACT_ATOMS: atom_id res chain seq x y z
N MET A 1 -11.97 11.74 13.66
CA MET A 1 -11.30 12.67 12.73
C MET A 1 -10.44 11.80 11.82
N PRO A 2 -10.79 11.52 10.55
CA PRO A 2 -9.89 10.81 9.67
C PRO A 2 -8.96 11.85 9.06
N GLY A 3 -7.77 11.98 9.61
CA GLY A 3 -6.86 13.03 9.18
C GLY A 3 -5.54 12.95 9.91
N GLN A 4 -4.49 12.75 9.11
CA GLN A 4 -3.08 12.92 9.42
C GLN A 4 -2.34 11.74 10.08
N MET A 5 -2.11 10.66 9.32
CA MET A 5 -0.75 10.10 9.23
C MET A 5 -0.54 9.20 8.00
N TYR A 6 -1.03 9.65 6.85
CA TYR A 6 -0.79 8.95 5.61
C TYR A 6 0.62 9.24 5.09
N ASP A 7 1.54 8.28 5.23
CA ASP A 7 2.84 8.36 4.57
C ASP A 7 2.68 7.78 3.15
N PRO A 8 2.78 8.60 2.08
CA PRO A 8 2.61 8.13 0.70
C PRO A 8 3.64 7.06 0.32
N ALA A 9 4.79 7.00 1.01
CA ALA A 9 5.76 5.94 0.81
C ALA A 9 5.25 4.60 1.34
N ILE A 10 4.51 4.59 2.46
CA ILE A 10 3.92 3.38 3.03
C ILE A 10 2.77 2.87 2.17
N GLN A 11 1.90 3.76 1.69
CA GLN A 11 0.88 3.39 0.69
C GLN A 11 1.51 2.66 -0.47
N ARG A 12 2.53 3.28 -1.07
CA ARG A 12 3.19 2.73 -2.24
C ARG A 12 3.84 1.38 -1.92
N ALA A 13 4.57 1.29 -0.81
CA ALA A 13 5.23 0.06 -0.40
C ALA A 13 4.23 -1.10 -0.20
N VAL A 14 3.11 -0.85 0.49
CA VAL A 14 2.05 -1.84 0.71
C VAL A 14 1.46 -2.30 -0.62
N LEU A 15 1.06 -1.34 -1.47
CA LEU A 15 0.48 -1.66 -2.77
C LEU A 15 1.47 -2.41 -3.67
N GLU A 16 2.76 -2.04 -3.69
CA GLU A 16 3.77 -2.74 -4.48
C GLU A 16 3.97 -4.21 -4.03
N LYS A 17 3.94 -4.46 -2.72
CA LYS A 17 3.99 -5.83 -2.19
C LYS A 17 2.74 -6.60 -2.60
N LEU A 18 1.56 -6.02 -2.42
CA LEU A 18 0.31 -6.68 -2.80
C LEU A 18 0.16 -6.86 -4.31
N ALA A 19 0.68 -5.97 -5.15
CA ALA A 19 0.68 -6.13 -6.61
C ALA A 19 1.56 -7.32 -7.04
N ARG A 20 2.65 -7.59 -6.31
CA ARG A 20 3.53 -8.73 -6.60
C ARG A 20 2.95 -10.07 -6.15
N TRP A 21 2.31 -10.10 -4.98
CA TRP A 21 1.83 -11.35 -4.36
C TRP A 21 0.33 -11.58 -4.51
N ARG A 22 -0.41 -10.59 -5.02
CA ARG A 22 -1.89 -10.46 -5.13
C ARG A 22 -2.62 -10.39 -3.80
N GLN A 23 -2.23 -11.26 -2.87
CA GLN A 23 -2.87 -11.48 -1.59
C GLN A 23 -1.80 -11.85 -0.56
N LEU A 24 -1.83 -11.23 0.62
CA LEU A 24 -0.94 -11.57 1.73
C LEU A 24 -1.67 -11.50 3.07
N PRO A 25 -1.37 -12.39 4.01
CA PRO A 25 -1.70 -12.17 5.41
C PRO A 25 -1.09 -10.86 5.93
N GLU A 26 -1.77 -10.16 6.84
CA GLU A 26 -1.30 -8.88 7.38
C GLU A 26 0.08 -9.04 8.05
N GLY A 27 0.29 -10.13 8.81
CA GLY A 27 1.56 -10.42 9.46
C GLY A 27 2.70 -10.53 8.46
N ASP A 28 2.46 -11.22 7.34
CA ASP A 28 3.42 -11.36 6.25
C ASP A 28 3.63 -10.05 5.50
N LEU A 29 2.58 -9.29 5.24
CA LEU A 29 2.68 -7.97 4.58
C LEU A 29 3.59 -7.03 5.38
N ILE A 30 3.36 -6.89 6.68
CA ILE A 30 4.22 -6.14 7.60
C ILE A 30 5.59 -6.82 7.69
N GLY A 31 5.62 -8.15 7.65
CA GLY A 31 6.76 -9.06 7.45
C GLY A 31 7.73 -8.63 6.34
N MET A 32 7.18 -8.11 5.25
CA MET A 32 7.92 -7.77 4.03
C MET A 32 8.27 -6.29 3.88
N LEU A 33 7.79 -5.44 4.79
CA LEU A 33 8.21 -4.05 4.87
C LEU A 33 9.67 -3.95 5.34
N SER A 34 10.42 -3.02 4.75
CA SER A 34 11.76 -2.68 5.21
C SER A 34 11.73 -2.11 6.64
N PRO A 35 12.85 -2.11 7.38
CA PRO A 35 12.89 -1.57 8.74
C PRO A 35 12.41 -0.11 8.83
N VAL A 36 12.73 0.71 7.82
CA VAL A 36 12.30 2.12 7.77
C VAL A 36 10.79 2.24 7.51
N GLU A 37 10.25 1.42 6.61
CA GLU A 37 8.82 1.39 6.34
C GLU A 37 8.03 0.91 7.55
N ARG A 38 8.50 -0.12 8.26
CA ARG A 38 7.86 -0.60 9.50
C ARG A 38 7.79 0.45 10.61
N LEU A 39 8.81 1.27 10.77
CA LEU A 39 8.81 2.34 11.77
C LEU A 39 7.72 3.40 11.47
N ARG A 40 7.44 3.61 10.19
CA ARG A 40 6.42 4.55 9.69
C ARG A 40 5.05 3.91 9.55
N TYR A 41 4.99 2.58 9.45
CA TYR A 41 3.74 1.83 9.35
C TYR A 41 2.87 2.08 10.58
N ARG A 42 1.59 2.29 10.33
CA ARG A 42 0.54 2.41 11.31
C ARG A 42 -0.57 1.45 10.92
N PRO A 43 -1.12 0.65 11.84
CA PRO A 43 -2.19 -0.30 11.52
C PRO A 43 -3.36 0.35 10.79
N GLU A 44 -3.69 1.59 11.15
CA GLU A 44 -4.76 2.40 10.55
C GLU A 44 -4.53 2.67 9.06
N ALA A 45 -3.30 2.53 8.56
CA ALA A 45 -3.00 2.70 7.15
C ALA A 45 -3.70 1.65 6.27
N LEU A 46 -3.94 0.43 6.77
CA LEU A 46 -4.71 -0.56 6.02
C LEU A 46 -6.20 -0.19 5.98
N ASP A 47 -6.75 0.28 7.10
CA ASP A 47 -8.15 0.71 7.15
C ASP A 47 -8.37 1.92 6.21
N ASP A 48 -7.42 2.86 6.13
CA ASP A 48 -7.45 3.98 5.19
C ASP A 48 -7.37 3.51 3.72
N LEU A 49 -6.47 2.57 3.41
CA LEU A 49 -6.33 2.01 2.06
C LEU A 49 -7.56 1.22 1.62
N GLU A 50 -8.21 0.54 2.56
CA GLU A 50 -9.47 -0.17 2.33
C GLU A 50 -10.62 0.83 2.13
N TRP A 51 -10.67 1.89 2.93
CA TRP A 51 -11.63 2.98 2.78
C TRP A 51 -11.50 3.67 1.41
N ASP A 52 -10.27 3.89 0.94
CA ASP A 52 -9.97 4.41 -0.40
C ASP A 52 -10.26 3.40 -1.53
N GLY A 53 -10.61 2.16 -1.19
CA GLY A 53 -10.92 1.08 -2.14
C GLY A 53 -9.70 0.54 -2.90
N LEU A 54 -8.48 0.81 -2.42
CA LEU A 54 -7.23 0.37 -3.06
C LEU A 54 -6.84 -1.06 -2.68
N ILE A 55 -7.31 -1.50 -1.52
CA ILE A 55 -7.17 -2.87 -1.03
C ILE A 55 -8.52 -3.37 -0.52
N VAL A 56 -8.60 -4.67 -0.26
CA VAL A 56 -9.68 -5.29 0.53
C VAL A 56 -9.02 -6.10 1.63
N ALA A 57 -9.46 -5.91 2.87
CA ALA A 57 -9.08 -6.75 3.99
C ALA A 57 -10.23 -7.72 4.29
N ARG A 58 -9.91 -8.98 4.57
CA ARG A 58 -10.88 -10.00 4.98
C ARG A 58 -10.30 -10.81 6.12
N ASP A 59 -11.10 -11.05 7.15
CA ASP A 59 -10.71 -11.96 8.21
C ASP A 59 -10.77 -13.42 7.70
N ALA A 60 -9.68 -14.15 7.88
CA ALA A 60 -9.53 -15.55 7.52
C ALA A 60 -9.07 -16.34 8.76
N GLY A 61 -10.04 -16.77 9.57
CA GLY A 61 -9.76 -17.36 10.88
C GLY A 61 -9.35 -16.28 11.88
N ASP A 62 -8.17 -16.43 12.48
CA ASP A 62 -7.60 -15.49 13.45
C ASP A 62 -6.70 -14.41 12.82
N GLU A 63 -6.54 -14.42 11.49
CA GLU A 63 -5.66 -13.49 10.78
C GLU A 63 -6.43 -12.68 9.72
N ARG A 64 -6.06 -11.41 9.60
CA ARG A 64 -6.54 -10.53 8.54
C ARG A 64 -5.72 -10.73 7.27
N VAL A 65 -6.39 -11.01 6.17
CA VAL A 65 -5.75 -11.21 4.86
C VAL A 65 -6.09 -10.04 3.94
N VAL A 66 -5.05 -9.46 3.35
CA VAL A 66 -5.12 -8.24 2.54
C VAL A 66 -4.89 -8.57 1.08
N SER A 67 -5.72 -8.03 0.20
CA SER A 67 -5.59 -8.18 -1.26
C SER A 67 -5.65 -6.83 -1.95
N ILE A 68 -4.91 -6.65 -3.05
CA ILE A 68 -4.99 -5.43 -3.87
C ILE A 68 -6.25 -5.45 -4.75
N THR A 69 -6.87 -4.28 -4.96
CA THR A 69 -7.97 -4.13 -5.92
C THR A 69 -7.46 -3.68 -7.29
N GLU A 70 -8.33 -3.74 -8.29
CA GLU A 70 -8.06 -3.13 -9.59
C GLU A 70 -7.75 -1.63 -9.48
N ALA A 71 -8.39 -0.93 -8.54
CA ALA A 71 -8.12 0.48 -8.25
C ALA A 71 -6.72 0.68 -7.64
N GLY A 72 -6.30 -0.19 -6.72
CA GLY A 72 -4.94 -0.21 -6.17
C GLY A 72 -3.87 -0.43 -7.24
N GLU A 73 -4.09 -1.38 -8.14
CA GLU A 73 -3.19 -1.61 -9.27
C GLU A 73 -3.15 -0.41 -10.24
N ALA A 74 -4.33 0.16 -10.55
CA ALA A 74 -4.41 1.34 -11.41
C ALA A 74 -3.72 2.55 -10.78
N TRP A 75 -3.81 2.72 -9.46
CA TRP A 75 -3.11 3.76 -8.71
C TRP A 75 -1.59 3.62 -8.85
N LEU A 76 -1.06 2.39 -8.70
CA LEU A 76 0.37 2.11 -8.92
C LEU A 76 0.81 2.41 -10.35
N ARG A 77 0.00 2.07 -11.35
CA ARG A 77 0.30 2.39 -12.76
C ARG A 77 0.34 3.89 -13.01
N GLN A 78 -0.60 4.65 -12.45
CA GLN A 78 -0.71 6.10 -12.63
C GLN A 78 0.42 6.87 -11.94
N ARG A 79 0.83 6.46 -10.74
CA ARG A 79 1.91 7.14 -9.98
C ARG A 79 3.30 6.54 -10.23
N GLY A 80 3.38 5.32 -10.77
CA GLY A 80 4.61 4.71 -11.27
C GLY A 80 5.06 5.26 -12.63
N GLY A 81 4.14 5.89 -13.38
CA GLY A 81 4.42 6.57 -14.66
C GLY A 81 5.09 7.95 -14.53
N ILE A 82 5.16 8.53 -13.32
CA ILE A 82 5.72 9.87 -13.08
C ILE A 82 7.11 9.75 -12.44
N GLN A 83 8.02 9.04 -13.09
CA GLN A 83 9.47 9.18 -12.86
C GLN A 83 10.26 9.28 -14.18
N SER A 84 9.58 9.55 -15.30
CA SER A 84 10.19 9.90 -16.57
C SER A 84 9.52 11.15 -17.12
N GLU A 85 9.86 12.32 -16.59
CA GLU A 85 9.95 13.58 -17.36
C GLU A 85 10.51 14.69 -16.45
N GLY A 86 11.80 14.96 -16.67
CA GLY A 86 12.59 16.00 -16.03
C GLY A 86 13.94 16.16 -16.73
N GLY A 87 13.96 15.99 -18.05
CA GLY A 87 15.03 16.49 -18.91
C GLY A 87 14.53 17.76 -19.59
N GLY A 88 15.27 18.87 -19.47
CA GLY A 88 14.90 20.10 -20.16
C GLY A 88 15.66 21.35 -19.74
N ALA A 89 16.86 21.50 -20.33
CA ALA A 89 17.50 22.74 -20.76
C ALA A 89 17.84 23.86 -19.74
N ALA A 90 19.15 24.07 -19.55
CA ALA A 90 19.80 25.38 -19.63
C ALA A 90 21.23 25.18 -20.15
#